data_AF-A0A2V6FV73-F1
#
_entry.id   AF-A0A2V6FV73-F1
#
_cell.length_a   1.000
_cell.length_b   1.000
_cell.length_c   1.000
_cell.angle_alpha   90.00
_cell.angle_beta   90.00
_cell.angle_gamma   90.00
#
_symmetry.space_group_name_H-M   'P 1'
#
loop_
_entity.id
_entity.type
_entity.pdbx_description
1 polymer ?
#
loop_
_entity_poly.entity_id
_entity_poly.type
_entity_poly.pdbx_seq_one_letter_code
_entity_poly.pdbx_strand_id
1 'polypeptide(L)'
;MNILFVLIIGALMGGLNGVGIFFEPREPYKVEILLAAILKGILISLLTAFSLGAVSSWLRGAGFGMLYGFAFGLVIFLAKGAFKSKDAPYVVPMSIITGLITGVLLANFAF
;
A
#
# COMPACT_ATOMS: atom_id res chain seq x y z
N MET A 1 8.80 -8.74 15.66
CA MET A 1 8.82 -7.91 14.43
C MET A 1 10.15 -8.10 13.71
N ASN A 2 10.15 -8.83 12.61
CA ASN A 2 11.29 -8.93 11.71
C ASN A 2 11.19 -7.84 10.64
N ILE A 3 11.98 -6.78 10.81
CA ILE A 3 11.94 -5.59 9.95
C ILE A 3 12.21 -5.92 8.48
N LEU A 4 13.02 -6.93 8.19
CA LEU A 4 13.34 -7.32 6.83
C LEU A 4 12.10 -7.88 6.11
N PHE A 5 11.30 -8.72 6.77
CA PHE A 5 10.02 -9.18 6.23
C PHE A 5 9.03 -8.03 6.04
N VAL A 6 8.98 -7.06 6.97
CA VAL A 6 8.12 -5.87 6.84
C VAL A 6 8.45 -5.07 5.57
N LEU A 7 9.74 -4.83 5.33
CA LEU A 7 10.22 -4.09 4.16
C LEU A 7 9.97 -4.86 2.86
N ILE A 8 10.26 -6.16 2.83
CA ILE A 8 10.05 -7.00 1.64
C ILE A 8 8.56 -7.08 1.29
N ILE A 9 7.68 -7.36 2.25
CA ILE A 9 6.24 -7.40 2.03
C ILE A 9 5.74 -6.06 1.48
N GLY A 10 6.15 -4.94 2.09
CA GLY A 10 5.79 -3.61 1.63
C GLY A 10 6.28 -3.31 0.22
N ALA A 11 7.53 -3.64 -0.09
CA ALA A 11 8.12 -3.42 -1.41
C ALA A 11 7.44 -4.26 -2.50
N LEU A 12 7.14 -5.53 -2.22
CA LEU A 12 6.44 -6.42 -3.15
C LEU A 12 5.00 -5.93 -3.40
N MET A 13 4.25 -5.61 -2.35
CA MET A 13 2.87 -5.13 -2.48
C MET A 13 2.81 -3.77 -3.19
N GLY A 14 3.74 -2.86 -2.88
CA GLY A 14 3.88 -1.58 -3.55
C GLY A 14 4.27 -1.74 -5.03
N GLY A 15 5.23 -2.61 -5.32
CA GLY A 15 5.68 -2.94 -6.67
C GLY A 15 4.56 -3.55 -7.52
N LEU A 16 3.86 -4.55 -7.00
CA LEU A 16 2.72 -5.19 -7.69
C LEU A 16 1.64 -4.18 -8.07
N ASN A 17 1.36 -3.21 -7.18
CA ASN A 17 0.42 -2.12 -7.47
C ASN A 17 0.99 -1.13 -8.51
N GLY A 18 2.29 -0.85 -8.46
CA GLY A 18 2.96 0.09 -9.36
C GLY A 18 3.19 -0.44 -10.78
N VAL A 19 3.37 -1.75 -10.98
CA VAL A 19 3.65 -2.37 -12.29
C VAL A 19 2.56 -2.07 -13.33
N GLY A 20 1.31 -1.85 -12.89
CA GLY A 20 0.20 -1.46 -13.76
C GLY A 20 0.50 -0.25 -14.64
N ILE A 21 1.36 0.68 -14.20
CA ILE A 21 1.66 1.91 -14.93
C ILE A 21 2.39 1.66 -16.27
N PHE A 22 3.08 0.53 -16.41
CA PHE A 22 3.78 0.22 -17.66
C PHE A 22 2.81 -0.04 -18.82
N PHE A 23 1.57 -0.42 -18.50
CA PHE A 23 0.49 -0.65 -19.46
C PHE A 23 -0.23 0.64 -19.88
N GLU A 24 0.06 1.79 -19.28
CA GLU A 24 -0.48 3.10 -19.70
C GLU A 24 0.48 3.74 -20.73
N PRO A 25 0.13 3.82 -22.02
CA PRO A 25 1.04 4.36 -23.04
C PRO A 25 1.28 5.86 -22.90
N ARG A 26 0.34 6.58 -22.26
CA ARG A 26 0.36 8.04 -22.16
C ARG A 26 1.19 8.56 -20.99
N GLU A 27 1.67 7.68 -20.11
CA GLU A 27 2.40 8.08 -18.91
C GLU A 27 3.91 8.20 -19.20
N PRO A 28 4.50 9.40 -19.14
CA PRO A 28 5.94 9.59 -19.35
C PRO A 28 6.79 9.18 -18.12
N TYR A 29 6.23 9.19 -16.90
CA TYR A 29 6.99 8.99 -15.65
C TYR A 29 6.81 7.60 -15.02
N LYS A 30 6.92 6.54 -15.83
CA LYS A 30 6.60 5.17 -15.42
C LYS A 30 7.49 4.65 -14.28
N VAL A 31 8.79 4.95 -14.34
CA VAL A 31 9.76 4.47 -13.36
C VAL A 31 9.59 5.18 -12.03
N GLU A 32 9.37 6.50 -12.07
CA GLU A 32 9.12 7.33 -10.91
C GLU A 32 7.83 6.90 -10.19
N ILE A 33 6.79 6.57 -10.94
CA ILE A 33 5.53 6.05 -10.38
C ILE A 33 5.73 4.66 -9.76
N LEU A 34 6.51 3.78 -10.38
CA LEU A 34 6.86 2.49 -9.80
C LEU A 34 7.62 2.65 -8.47
N LEU A 35 8.66 3.50 -8.45
CA LEU A 35 9.45 3.77 -7.25
C LEU A 35 8.60 4.41 -6.15
N ALA A 36 7.73 5.35 -6.50
CA ALA A 36 6.78 5.95 -5.56
C ALA A 36 5.80 4.91 -5.01
N ALA A 37 5.32 3.97 -5.84
CA ALA A 37 4.43 2.91 -5.40
C ALA A 37 5.12 1.93 -4.44
N ILE A 38 6.38 1.55 -4.71
CA ILE A 38 7.21 0.73 -3.81
C ILE A 38 7.42 1.44 -2.48
N LEU A 39 7.86 2.71 -2.51
CA LEU A 39 8.08 3.50 -1.30
C LEU A 39 6.81 3.63 -0.46
N LYS A 40 5.67 3.92 -1.11
CA LYS A 40 4.35 3.93 -0.47
C LYS A 40 4.04 2.59 0.20
N GLY A 41 4.27 1.47 -0.50
CA GLY A 41 4.04 0.12 0.04
C GLY A 41 4.87 -0.16 1.28
N ILE A 42 6.15 0.24 1.28
CA ILE A 42 7.04 0.14 2.44
C ILE A 42 6.53 0.99 3.61
N LEU A 43 6.10 2.22 3.36
CA LEU A 43 5.57 3.08 4.42
C LEU A 43 4.29 2.51 5.03
N ILE A 44 3.36 2.01 4.20
CA ILE A 44 2.14 1.35 4.67
C ILE A 44 2.51 0.11 5.51
N SER A 45 3.47 -0.71 5.07
CA SER A 45 3.85 -1.91 5.81
C SER A 45 4.51 -1.58 7.15
N LEU A 46 5.38 -0.57 7.20
CA LEU A 46 6.00 -0.10 8.44
C LEU A 46 4.97 0.43 9.43
N LEU A 47 4.07 1.32 9.00
CA LEU A 47 3.02 1.86 9.87
C LEU A 47 2.12 0.76 10.41
N THR A 48 1.77 -0.19 9.54
CA THR A 48 0.96 -1.35 9.94
C THR A 48 1.70 -2.20 10.96
N ALA A 49 2.97 -2.54 10.71
CA ALA A 49 3.78 -3.34 11.62
C ALA A 49 3.99 -2.64 12.98
N PHE A 50 4.27 -1.34 13.01
CA PHE A 50 4.38 -0.59 14.28
C PHE A 50 3.08 -0.54 15.08
N SER A 51 1.94 -0.77 14.44
CA SER A 51 0.62 -0.84 15.09
C SER A 51 0.24 -2.24 15.55
N LEU A 52 1.08 -3.25 15.26
CA LEU A 52 0.88 -4.64 15.65
C LEU A 52 1.85 -5.04 16.77
N GLY A 53 1.36 -5.88 17.70
CA GLY A 53 2.17 -6.57 18.69
C GLY A 53 2.40 -8.03 18.33
N ALA A 54 3.27 -8.72 19.06
CA ALA A 54 3.63 -10.12 18.81
C ALA A 54 2.45 -11.12 18.89
N VAL A 55 1.37 -10.76 19.57
CA VAL A 55 0.15 -11.58 19.73
C VAL A 55 -1.03 -10.98 18.96
N SER A 56 -0.77 -10.05 18.03
CA SER A 56 -1.83 -9.46 17.21
C SER A 56 -2.45 -10.51 16.29
N SER A 57 -3.78 -10.58 16.27
CA SER A 57 -4.50 -11.42 15.31
C SER A 57 -4.39 -10.88 13.89
N TRP A 58 -4.56 -11.77 12.90
CA TRP A 58 -4.62 -11.40 11.49
C TRP A 58 -5.71 -10.37 11.18
N LEU A 59 -6.83 -10.38 11.94
CA LEU A 59 -7.90 -9.38 11.86
C LEU A 59 -7.41 -7.98 12.23
N ARG A 60 -6.56 -7.87 13.26
CA ARG A 60 -5.96 -6.59 13.65
C ARG A 60 -4.97 -6.11 12.60
N GLY A 61 -4.22 -7.04 11.99
CA GLY A 61 -3.39 -6.79 10.81
C GLY A 61 -4.21 -6.22 9.65
N ALA A 62 -5.30 -6.91 9.26
CA ALA A 62 -6.21 -6.46 8.22
C ALA A 62 -6.78 -5.06 8.51
N GLY A 63 -7.22 -4.80 9.75
CA GLY A 63 -7.79 -3.51 10.14
C GLY A 63 -6.82 -2.34 10.00
N PHE A 64 -5.60 -2.45 10.57
CA PHE A 64 -4.59 -1.40 10.43
C PHE A 64 -4.09 -1.27 8.99
N GLY A 65 -3.89 -2.39 8.30
CA GLY A 65 -3.52 -2.40 6.89
C GLY A 65 -4.53 -1.67 6.01
N MET A 66 -5.82 -1.94 6.18
CA MET A 66 -6.91 -1.21 5.50
C MET A 66 -6.89 0.28 5.84
N LEU A 67 -6.71 0.65 7.11
CA LEU A 67 -6.70 2.04 7.55
C LEU A 67 -5.55 2.82 6.91
N TYR A 68 -4.33 2.27 6.92
CA TYR A 68 -3.17 2.94 6.32
C TYR A 68 -3.22 2.91 4.80
N GLY A 69 -3.71 1.83 4.19
CA GLY A 69 -3.99 1.76 2.76
C GLY A 69 -5.01 2.81 2.33
N PHE A 70 -6.10 2.97 3.08
CA PHE A 70 -7.09 4.01 2.85
C PHE A 70 -6.50 5.41 2.97
N ALA A 71 -5.75 5.69 4.04
CA ALA A 71 -5.14 7.00 4.26
C ALA A 71 -4.21 7.39 3.11
N PHE A 72 -3.31 6.49 2.67
CA PHE A 72 -2.45 6.76 1.52
C PHE A 72 -3.22 6.82 0.19
N GLY A 73 -4.26 6.01 0.02
CA GLY A 73 -5.17 6.10 -1.12
C GLY A 73 -5.85 7.46 -1.21
N LEU A 74 -6.31 8.01 -0.07
CA LEU A 74 -6.88 9.34 0.03
C LEU A 74 -5.85 10.43 -0.28
N VAL A 75 -4.62 10.33 0.22
CA VAL A 75 -3.54 11.27 -0.11
C VAL A 75 -3.37 11.37 -1.62
N ILE A 76 -3.29 10.23 -2.32
CA ILE A 76 -3.13 10.21 -3.78
C ILE A 76 -4.38 10.73 -4.49
N PHE A 77 -5.57 10.32 -4.04
CA PHE A 77 -6.84 10.77 -4.59
C PHE A 77 -6.97 12.30 -4.54
N LEU A 78 -6.69 12.90 -3.38
CA LEU A 78 -6.74 14.34 -3.20
C LEU A 78 -5.65 15.05 -4.00
N ALA A 79 -4.43 14.50 -4.01
CA ALA A 79 -3.31 15.07 -4.80
C ALA A 79 -3.58 15.06 -6.32
N LYS A 80 -4.31 14.06 -6.82
CA LYS A 80 -4.72 13.99 -8.24
C LYS A 80 -5.95 14.85 -8.59
N GLY A 81 -6.48 15.65 -7.66
CA GLY A 81 -7.63 16.51 -7.90
C GLY A 81 -8.99 15.85 -7.62
N ALA A 82 -9.00 14.80 -6.80
CA ALA A 82 -10.20 14.09 -6.37
C ALA A 82 -11.07 13.64 -7.56
N PHE A 83 -12.38 13.90 -7.54
CA PHE A 83 -13.30 13.53 -8.60
C PHE A 83 -13.08 14.26 -9.95
N LYS A 84 -12.22 15.28 -10.00
CA LYS A 84 -11.89 15.96 -11.27
C LYS A 84 -11.00 15.09 -12.16
N SER A 85 -10.21 14.20 -11.57
CA SER A 85 -9.45 13.19 -12.29
C SER A 85 -10.26 11.90 -12.34
N LYS A 86 -10.61 11.44 -13.54
CA LYS A 86 -11.49 10.27 -13.73
C LYS A 86 -10.89 8.97 -13.16
N ASP A 87 -9.57 8.89 -13.05
CA ASP A 87 -8.86 7.69 -12.62
C ASP A 87 -8.55 7.69 -11.11
N ALA A 88 -8.56 8.87 -10.48
CA ALA A 88 -8.21 9.04 -9.08
C ALA A 88 -9.14 8.29 -8.09
N PRO A 89 -10.48 8.23 -8.30
CA PRO A 89 -11.38 7.51 -7.38
C PRO A 89 -11.03 6.03 -7.23
N TYR A 90 -10.55 5.36 -8.28
CA TYR A 90 -10.23 3.93 -8.27
C TYR A 90 -8.98 3.60 -7.44
N VAL A 91 -8.14 4.59 -7.14
CA VAL A 91 -6.95 4.42 -6.31
C VAL A 91 -7.33 4.11 -4.86
N VAL A 92 -8.44 4.66 -4.36
CA VAL A 92 -8.88 4.49 -2.97
C VAL A 92 -9.27 3.03 -2.67
N PRO A 93 -10.24 2.40 -3.36
CA PRO A 93 -10.63 1.02 -3.08
C PRO A 93 -9.46 0.05 -3.29
N MET A 94 -8.64 0.26 -4.33
CA MET A 94 -7.46 -0.57 -4.55
C MET A 94 -6.43 -0.43 -3.41
N SER A 95 -6.23 0.77 -2.88
CA SER A 95 -5.32 0.99 -1.75
C SER A 95 -5.83 0.36 -0.45
N ILE A 96 -7.15 0.31 -0.23
CA ILE A 96 -7.75 -0.42 0.89
C ILE A 96 -7.47 -1.93 0.76
N ILE A 97 -7.72 -2.50 -0.42
CA ILE A 97 -7.53 -3.96 -0.66
C ILE A 97 -6.06 -4.33 -0.50
N THR A 98 -5.15 -3.59 -1.13
CA THR A 98 -3.71 -3.83 -1.01
C THR A 98 -3.22 -3.63 0.44
N GLY A 99 -3.76 -2.65 1.15
CA GLY A 99 -3.52 -2.44 2.57
C GLY A 99 -3.96 -3.62 3.44
N LEU A 100 -5.18 -4.14 3.21
CA LEU A 100 -5.68 -5.35 3.89
C LEU A 100 -4.71 -6.51 3.72
N ILE A 101 -4.35 -6.82 2.47
CA ILE A 101 -3.48 -7.96 2.15
C ILE A 101 -2.13 -7.76 2.82
N THR A 102 -1.55 -6.56 2.74
CA THR A 102 -0.29 -6.21 3.40
C THR A 102 -0.38 -6.46 4.91
N GLY A 103 -1.43 -5.98 5.57
CA GLY A 103 -1.60 -6.15 7.01
C GLY A 103 -1.81 -7.60 7.45
N VAL A 104 -2.53 -8.40 6.67
CA VAL A 104 -2.66 -9.84 6.91
C VAL A 104 -1.31 -10.54 6.77
N LEU A 105 -0.56 -10.26 5.70
CA LEU A 105 0.76 -10.85 5.51
C LEU A 105 1.71 -10.50 6.66
N LEU A 106 1.71 -9.25 7.12
CA LEU A 106 2.54 -8.83 8.24
C LEU A 106 2.18 -9.58 9.53
N ALA A 107 0.89 -9.71 9.85
CA ALA A 107 0.46 -10.41 11.05
C ALA A 107 0.83 -11.91 11.06
N ASN A 108 1.03 -12.53 9.88
CA ASN A 108 1.38 -13.94 9.78
C ASN A 108 2.88 -14.21 9.63
N PHE A 109 3.65 -13.29 9.03
CA PHE A 109 5.03 -13.56 8.62
C PHE A 109 6.07 -12.60 9.22
N ALA A 110 5.66 -11.45 9.75
CA ALA A 110 6.59 -10.44 10.28
C ALA A 110 6.74 -10.46 11.80
N PHE A 111 5.96 -11.28 12.52
CA PHE A 111 5.99 -11.41 13.98
C PHE A 111 6.19 -12.85 14.38
#